data_AF-A0A7C7R1F7-F1
#
_entry.id   AF-A0A7C7R1F7-F1
#
_cell.length_a   1.000
_cell.length_b   1.000
_cell.length_c   1.000
_cell.angle_alpha   90.00
_cell.angle_beta   90.00
_cell.angle_gamma   90.00
#
_symmetry.space_group_name_H-M   'P 1'
#
loop_
_entity.id
_entity.type
_entity.pdbx_description
1 polymer ?
#
loop_
_entity_poly.entity_id
_entity_poly.type
_entity_poly.pdbx_seq_one_letter_code
_entity_poly.pdbx_strand_id
1 'polypeptide(L)'
;MVYLLAFFTWLGTAQAVRNDERLRRGQGPVEAGFTDKVLVWPDVVYIELIGAIVATVVLVVWSLLIPAPLEEPANPAVTPNPSKAPWYFLGLQEMLLYFDPAVAGVVLPALIILGLMAIPYLDPNPRGSGYYTVDQRRFGWAVFLFGFLGLWILLILIGTFMRGPNWSFFGPYEPRDPHKIAAATNIKLCEYFWAVWLGRGVPRVPPESGGLQKLGIILWREIAGLTLTCAYFVVLPAVLARTALRRMRQAMGRARYWVMILLLLMMLMLPLKMILNWTAHLSYIVSIPEYSFNL
;
A
#
# COMPACT_ATOMS: atom_id res chain seq x y z
N MET A 1 -5.75 9.45 17.70
CA MET A 1 -5.17 8.36 16.90
C MET A 1 -3.84 8.72 16.26
N VAL A 2 -3.73 9.78 15.44
CA VAL A 2 -2.44 10.17 14.82
C VAL A 2 -1.32 10.41 15.84
N TYR A 3 -1.62 11.05 16.99
CA TYR A 3 -0.64 11.23 18.07
C TYR A 3 -0.11 9.93 18.67
N LEU A 4 -0.98 8.92 18.84
CA LEU A 4 -0.57 7.59 19.32
C LEU A 4 0.33 6.92 18.29
N LEU A 5 -0.02 7.01 17.00
CA LEU A 5 0.82 6.47 15.94
C LEU A 5 2.23 7.10 15.95
N ALA A 6 2.31 8.43 16.05
CA ALA A 6 3.59 9.12 16.13
C ALA A 6 4.40 8.70 17.37
N PHE A 7 3.74 8.64 18.54
CA PHE A 7 4.37 8.23 19.78
C PHE A 7 4.90 6.79 19.73
N PHE A 8 4.10 5.81 19.30
CA PHE A 8 4.53 4.41 19.25
C PHE A 8 5.58 4.15 18.16
N THR A 9 5.50 4.85 17.03
CA THR A 9 6.55 4.80 16.00
C THR A 9 7.87 5.35 16.54
N TRP A 10 7.81 6.49 17.22
CA TRP A 10 8.97 7.07 17.90
C TRP A 10 9.52 6.13 18.97
N LEU A 11 8.66 5.59 19.84
CA LEU A 11 9.06 4.72 20.95
C LEU A 11 9.81 3.48 20.44
N GLY A 12 9.26 2.78 19.44
CA GLY A 12 9.91 1.61 18.85
C GLY A 12 11.24 1.97 18.18
N THR A 13 11.31 3.12 17.51
CA THR A 13 12.56 3.60 16.89
C THR A 13 13.59 4.01 17.94
N ALA A 14 13.18 4.67 19.02
CA ALA A 14 14.05 5.07 20.12
C ALA A 14 14.64 3.86 20.86
N GLN A 15 13.83 2.82 21.10
CA GLN A 15 14.30 1.55 21.64
C GLN A 15 15.32 0.89 20.69
N ALA A 16 15.04 0.88 19.39
CA ALA A 16 15.94 0.34 18.38
C ALA A 16 17.31 1.05 18.37
N VAL A 17 17.31 2.39 18.38
CA VAL A 17 18.54 3.19 18.42
C VAL A 17 19.34 2.93 19.70
N ARG A 18 18.65 2.87 20.86
CA ARG A 18 19.30 2.57 22.14
C ARG A 18 19.96 1.19 22.14
N ASN A 19 19.31 0.18 21.58
CA ASN A 19 19.87 -1.15 21.43
C ASN A 19 21.05 -1.16 20.46
N ASP A 20 20.96 -0.48 19.33
CA ASP A 20 22.06 -0.36 18.36
C ASP A 20 23.29 0.31 18.99
N GLU A 21 23.10 1.35 19.80
CA GLU A 21 24.20 1.98 20.56
C GLU A 21 24.84 1.03 21.58
N ARG A 22 24.04 0.26 22.32
CA ARG A 22 24.55 -0.75 23.26
C ARG A 22 25.38 -1.80 22.53
N LEU A 23 24.86 -2.31 21.41
CA LEU A 23 25.55 -3.29 20.58
C LEU A 23 26.88 -2.75 20.04
N ARG A 24 26.95 -1.48 19.65
CA ARG A 24 28.21 -0.82 19.25
C ARG A 24 29.23 -0.72 20.40
N ARG A 25 28.76 -0.61 21.64
CA ARG A 25 29.61 -0.62 22.86
C ARG A 25 29.95 -2.04 23.34
N GLY A 26 29.59 -3.08 22.59
CA GLY A 26 29.76 -4.48 22.99
C GLY A 26 28.82 -4.92 24.11
N GLN A 27 27.81 -4.11 24.45
CA GLN A 27 26.77 -4.44 25.41
C GLN A 27 25.61 -5.16 24.70
N GLY A 28 25.05 -6.21 25.31
CA GLY A 28 23.85 -6.86 24.78
C GLY A 28 22.63 -5.94 24.71
N PRO A 29 21.57 -6.31 23.96
CA PRO A 29 20.33 -5.54 23.91
C PRO A 29 19.72 -5.45 25.31
N VAL A 30 18.91 -4.41 25.56
CA VAL A 30 18.26 -4.21 26.86
C VAL A 30 17.45 -5.45 27.25
N GLU A 31 16.79 -6.06 26.27
CA GLU A 31 15.91 -7.20 26.43
C GLU A 31 16.64 -8.48 26.85
N ALA A 32 17.95 -8.60 26.55
CA ALA A 32 18.74 -9.73 27.02
C ALA A 32 18.91 -9.74 28.56
N GLY A 33 18.64 -8.63 29.24
CA GLY A 33 18.63 -8.56 30.70
C GLY A 33 17.37 -9.15 31.35
N PHE A 34 16.32 -9.44 30.58
CA PHE A 34 15.05 -10.00 31.10
C PHE A 34 15.03 -11.53 31.02
N THR A 35 16.01 -12.19 31.64
CA THR A 35 16.10 -13.66 31.64
C THR A 35 15.13 -14.32 32.64
N ASP A 36 14.68 -13.57 33.64
CA ASP A 36 13.85 -14.08 34.72
C ASP A 36 12.44 -14.35 34.21
N LYS A 37 12.01 -15.60 34.35
CA LYS A 37 10.65 -16.01 33.99
C LYS A 37 9.72 -15.82 35.18
N VAL A 38 8.55 -15.27 34.91
CA VAL A 38 7.46 -15.15 35.89
C VAL A 38 6.35 -16.14 35.55
N LEU A 39 5.48 -16.43 36.52
CA LEU A 39 4.34 -17.31 36.28
C LEU A 39 3.30 -16.54 35.46
N VAL A 40 2.65 -17.20 34.50
CA VAL A 40 1.55 -16.56 33.74
C VAL A 40 0.42 -16.16 34.68
N TRP A 41 0.08 -17.06 35.61
CA TRP A 41 -0.82 -16.78 36.72
C TRP A 41 -0.04 -16.80 38.03
N PRO A 42 -0.13 -15.75 38.87
CA PRO A 42 -1.00 -14.58 38.74
C PRO A 42 -0.38 -13.45 37.88
N ASP A 43 0.94 -13.42 37.70
CA ASP A 43 1.67 -12.18 37.37
C ASP A 43 1.20 -11.52 36.06
N VAL A 44 1.06 -12.29 34.97
CA VAL A 44 0.65 -11.74 33.66
C VAL A 44 -0.85 -11.47 33.63
N VAL A 45 -1.66 -12.40 34.13
CA VAL A 45 -3.13 -12.31 34.04
C VAL A 45 -3.70 -11.11 34.79
N TYR A 46 -3.17 -10.77 35.97
CA TYR A 46 -3.62 -9.58 36.69
C TYR A 46 -3.27 -8.28 35.94
N ILE A 47 -2.09 -8.20 35.33
CA ILE A 47 -1.69 -7.03 34.54
C ILE A 47 -2.59 -6.88 33.31
N GLU A 48 -2.88 -7.98 32.61
CA GLU A 48 -3.80 -7.98 31.46
C GLU A 48 -5.23 -7.59 31.86
N LEU A 49 -5.73 -8.10 33.00
CA LEU A 49 -7.05 -7.75 33.53
C LEU A 49 -7.14 -6.25 33.87
N ILE A 50 -6.14 -5.70 34.53
CA ILE A 50 -6.07 -4.25 34.82
C ILE A 50 -6.07 -3.46 33.50
N GLY A 51 -5.27 -3.89 32.52
CA GLY A 51 -5.23 -3.28 31.19
C GLY A 51 -6.60 -3.31 30.49
N ALA A 52 -7.31 -4.44 30.55
CA ALA A 52 -8.64 -4.60 29.96
C ALA A 52 -9.68 -3.70 30.64
N ILE A 53 -9.64 -3.58 31.98
CA ILE A 53 -10.52 -2.67 32.72
C ILE A 53 -10.24 -1.22 32.33
N VAL A 54 -8.97 -0.81 32.30
CA VAL A 54 -8.56 0.54 31.89
C VAL A 54 -9.02 0.83 30.45
N ALA A 55 -8.80 -0.10 29.52
CA ALA A 55 -9.23 0.04 28.13
C ALA A 55 -10.76 0.18 28.03
N THR A 56 -11.51 -0.62 28.79
CA THR A 56 -12.98 -0.54 28.85
C THR A 56 -13.44 0.81 29.38
N VAL A 57 -12.86 1.29 30.48
CA VAL A 57 -13.17 2.61 31.03
C VAL A 57 -12.89 3.72 30.02
N VAL A 58 -11.74 3.67 29.34
CA VAL A 58 -11.39 4.65 28.29
C VAL A 58 -12.42 4.62 27.15
N LEU A 59 -12.84 3.44 26.68
CA LEU A 59 -13.84 3.31 25.62
C LEU A 59 -15.23 3.82 26.05
N VAL A 60 -15.65 3.54 27.28
CA VAL A 60 -16.91 4.05 27.84
C VAL A 60 -16.89 5.56 27.94
N VAL A 61 -15.83 6.14 28.51
CA VAL A 61 -15.68 7.60 28.61
C VAL A 61 -15.65 8.23 27.21
N TRP A 62 -14.92 7.64 26.27
CA TRP A 62 -14.88 8.12 24.89
C TRP A 62 -16.27 8.11 24.23
N SER A 63 -17.04 7.03 24.40
CA SER A 63 -18.39 6.89 23.87
C SER A 63 -19.38 7.88 24.46
N LEU A 64 -19.17 8.33 25.71
CA LEU A 64 -20.03 9.34 26.36
C LEU A 64 -19.66 10.77 25.93
N LEU A 65 -18.38 11.03 25.67
CA LEU A 65 -17.89 12.37 25.33
C LEU A 65 -18.04 12.73 23.85
N ILE A 66 -17.95 11.73 22.95
CA ILE A 66 -18.00 11.96 21.50
C ILE A 66 -19.23 11.24 20.93
N PRO A 67 -20.29 11.97 20.55
CA PRO A 67 -21.46 11.36 19.95
C PRO A 67 -21.07 10.72 18.62
N ALA A 68 -21.63 9.54 18.35
CA ALA A 68 -21.57 8.88 17.05
C ALA A 68 -22.88 9.16 16.31
N PRO A 69 -22.99 10.27 15.55
CA PRO A 69 -24.22 10.59 14.83
C PRO A 69 -24.51 9.49 13.82
N LEU A 70 -25.75 8.99 13.84
CA LEU A 70 -26.24 8.04 12.85
C LEU A 70 -26.73 8.81 11.63
N GLU A 71 -26.47 8.26 10.44
CA GLU A 71 -27.05 8.78 9.19
C GLU A 71 -28.54 8.42 9.10
N GLU A 72 -29.23 9.05 8.15
CA GLU A 72 -30.61 8.70 7.80
C GLU A 72 -30.73 7.22 7.37
N PRO A 73 -31.91 6.60 7.50
CA PRO A 73 -32.13 5.24 7.01
C PRO A 73 -31.69 5.08 5.56
N ALA A 74 -31.06 3.95 5.25
CA ALA A 74 -30.48 3.70 3.94
C ALA A 74 -31.51 3.87 2.81
N ASN A 75 -31.18 4.71 1.84
CA ASN A 75 -32.00 4.96 0.66
C ASN A 75 -31.27 4.46 -0.61
N PRO A 76 -31.74 3.36 -1.25
CA PRO A 76 -31.11 2.84 -2.46
C PRO A 76 -31.09 3.81 -3.65
N ALA A 77 -31.96 4.83 -3.65
CA ALA A 77 -32.03 5.83 -4.71
C ALA A 77 -31.04 7.00 -4.52
N VAL A 78 -30.35 7.09 -3.39
CA VAL A 78 -29.44 8.20 -3.06
C VAL A 78 -28.09 7.65 -2.60
N THR A 79 -27.04 7.98 -3.34
CA THR A 79 -25.66 7.71 -2.89
C THR A 79 -25.11 8.96 -2.18
N PRO A 80 -24.71 8.88 -0.91
CA PRO A 80 -24.11 10.01 -0.20
C PRO A 80 -22.86 10.54 -0.89
N ASN A 81 -22.66 11.86 -0.87
CA ASN A 81 -21.48 12.50 -1.44
C ASN A 81 -20.83 13.46 -0.43
N PRO A 82 -19.59 13.20 0.03
CA PRO A 82 -18.76 12.04 -0.28
C PRO A 82 -19.18 10.79 0.50
N SER A 83 -19.22 9.64 -0.16
CA SER A 83 -19.30 8.35 0.53
C SER A 83 -17.91 7.97 1.04
N LYS A 84 -17.61 8.30 2.31
CA LYS A 84 -16.34 7.94 2.97
C LYS A 84 -16.49 6.59 3.66
N ALA A 85 -15.57 5.68 3.37
CA ALA A 85 -15.43 4.44 4.11
C ALA A 85 -14.96 4.73 5.56
N PRO A 86 -15.16 3.79 6.50
CA PRO A 86 -14.53 3.85 7.82
C PRO A 86 -13.03 4.11 7.71
N TRP A 87 -12.47 4.84 8.68
CA TRP A 87 -11.10 5.37 8.60
C TRP A 87 -10.02 4.31 8.33
N TYR A 88 -10.21 3.08 8.81
CA TYR A 88 -9.29 1.96 8.60
C TYR A 88 -9.33 1.38 7.19
N PHE A 89 -10.34 1.71 6.39
CA PHE A 89 -10.46 1.38 4.96
C PHE A 89 -10.17 2.55 4.02
N LEU A 90 -9.99 3.78 4.53
CA LEU A 90 -9.75 4.95 3.69
C LEU A 90 -8.49 4.81 2.82
N GLY A 91 -7.46 4.12 3.30
CA GLY A 91 -6.27 3.82 2.50
C GLY A 91 -6.60 2.97 1.27
N LEU A 92 -7.44 1.94 1.42
CA LEU A 92 -7.92 1.12 0.30
C LEU A 92 -8.84 1.92 -0.63
N GLN A 93 -9.72 2.75 -0.07
CA GLN A 93 -10.58 3.61 -0.86
C GLN A 93 -9.78 4.58 -1.74
N GLU A 94 -8.69 5.12 -1.21
CA GLU A 94 -7.78 5.96 -1.99
C GLU A 94 -7.09 5.19 -3.12
N MET A 95 -6.76 3.90 -2.92
CA MET A 95 -6.21 3.05 -3.98
C MET A 95 -7.20 2.81 -5.13
N LEU A 96 -8.52 2.84 -4.89
CA LEU A 96 -9.55 2.68 -5.93
C LEU A 96 -9.56 3.84 -6.94
N LEU A 97 -9.01 5.00 -6.59
CA LEU A 97 -8.86 6.09 -7.56
C LEU A 97 -7.84 5.73 -8.64
N TYR A 98 -6.81 4.98 -8.27
CA TYR A 98 -5.71 4.68 -9.16
C TYR A 98 -5.95 3.35 -9.86
N PHE A 99 -6.42 2.30 -9.18
CA PHE A 99 -6.58 0.98 -9.76
C PHE A 99 -8.03 0.61 -10.06
N ASP A 100 -8.20 -0.33 -10.98
CA ASP A 100 -9.50 -0.99 -11.17
C ASP A 100 -10.00 -1.61 -9.85
N PRO A 101 -11.33 -1.58 -9.58
CA PRO A 101 -11.90 -2.08 -8.33
C PRO A 101 -11.48 -3.51 -7.97
N ALA A 102 -11.31 -4.41 -8.95
CA ALA A 102 -10.87 -5.77 -8.67
C ALA A 102 -9.42 -5.82 -8.16
N VAL A 103 -8.55 -4.98 -8.73
CA VAL A 103 -7.13 -4.93 -8.35
C VAL A 103 -6.97 -4.27 -6.97
N ALA A 104 -7.59 -3.11 -6.75
CA ALA A 104 -7.47 -2.39 -5.47
C ALA A 104 -8.27 -3.05 -4.34
N GLY A 105 -9.45 -3.61 -4.62
CA GLY A 105 -10.33 -4.18 -3.61
C GLY A 105 -10.03 -5.63 -3.24
N VAL A 106 -9.44 -6.43 -4.15
CA VAL A 106 -9.23 -7.87 -3.94
C VAL A 106 -7.77 -8.27 -4.06
N VAL A 107 -7.13 -7.99 -5.20
CA VAL A 107 -5.78 -8.47 -5.49
C VAL A 107 -4.75 -7.85 -4.55
N LEU A 108 -4.76 -6.52 -4.39
CA LEU A 108 -3.81 -5.82 -3.52
C LEU A 108 -3.92 -6.22 -2.04
N PRO A 109 -5.12 -6.23 -1.42
CA PRO A 109 -5.28 -6.73 -0.05
C PRO A 109 -4.81 -8.18 0.13
N ALA A 110 -5.14 -9.06 -0.82
CA ALA A 110 -4.68 -10.45 -0.78
C ALA A 110 -3.15 -10.54 -0.84
N LEU A 111 -2.51 -9.77 -1.73
CA LEU A 111 -1.05 -9.71 -1.82
C LEU A 111 -0.38 -9.11 -0.58
N ILE A 112 -1.00 -8.13 0.09
CA ILE A 112 -0.51 -7.59 1.37
C ILE A 112 -0.50 -8.69 2.43
N ILE A 113 -1.62 -9.42 2.60
CA ILE A 113 -1.72 -10.51 3.57
C ILE A 113 -0.70 -11.61 3.26
N LEU A 114 -0.65 -12.06 2.00
CA LEU A 114 0.32 -13.07 1.56
C LEU A 114 1.76 -12.61 1.76
N GLY A 115 2.04 -11.32 1.50
CA GLY A 115 3.35 -10.73 1.72
C GLY A 115 3.76 -10.73 3.19
N LEU A 116 2.86 -10.35 4.09
CA LEU A 116 3.09 -10.40 5.54
C LEU A 116 3.33 -11.83 6.04
N MET A 117 2.53 -12.79 5.57
CA MET A 117 2.71 -14.22 5.87
C MET A 117 4.02 -14.77 5.31
N ALA A 118 4.51 -14.22 4.21
CA ALA A 118 5.76 -14.65 3.58
C ALA A 118 7.02 -14.13 4.30
N ILE A 119 6.94 -13.10 5.15
CA ILE A 119 8.11 -12.48 5.81
C ILE A 119 9.05 -13.50 6.47
N PRO A 120 8.57 -14.47 7.30
CA PRO A 120 9.47 -15.44 7.94
C PRO A 120 10.23 -16.33 6.96
N TYR A 121 9.70 -16.52 5.75
CA TYR A 121 10.32 -17.33 4.70
C TYR A 121 11.23 -16.50 3.79
N LEU A 122 10.98 -15.20 3.69
CA LEU A 122 11.72 -14.26 2.85
C LEU A 122 12.87 -13.57 3.59
N ASP A 123 12.89 -13.60 4.92
CA ASP A 123 13.97 -13.00 5.70
C ASP A 123 14.98 -14.05 6.20
N PRO A 124 16.16 -14.17 5.57
CA PRO A 124 17.19 -15.12 5.99
C PRO A 124 18.01 -14.62 7.20
N ASN A 125 17.82 -13.39 7.66
CA ASN A 125 18.66 -12.80 8.70
C ASN A 125 18.22 -13.27 10.10
N PRO A 126 19.05 -14.01 10.87
CA PRO A 126 18.69 -14.45 12.21
C PRO A 126 18.87 -13.36 13.28
N ARG A 127 19.59 -12.27 12.97
CA ARG A 127 19.85 -11.18 13.92
C ARG A 127 18.61 -10.30 14.11
N GLY A 128 18.54 -9.52 15.19
CA GLY A 128 17.40 -8.63 15.46
C GLY A 128 16.07 -9.35 15.69
N SER A 129 16.11 -10.59 16.18
CA SER A 129 14.92 -11.33 16.60
C SER A 129 14.70 -11.13 18.10
N GLY A 130 13.49 -10.72 18.48
CA GLY A 130 13.09 -10.55 19.89
C GLY A 130 13.56 -9.24 20.55
N TYR A 131 14.13 -8.30 19.81
CA TYR A 131 14.47 -6.96 20.30
C TYR A 131 14.43 -5.93 19.17
N TYR A 132 14.30 -4.66 19.54
CA TYR A 132 14.29 -3.56 18.58
C TYR A 132 15.71 -3.26 18.06
N THR A 133 15.89 -3.19 16.74
CA THR A 133 17.15 -2.79 16.07
C THR A 133 16.87 -2.25 14.67
N VAL A 134 17.58 -1.19 14.27
CA VAL A 134 17.54 -0.67 12.89
C VAL A 134 18.76 -1.18 12.13
N ASP A 135 19.95 -1.12 12.74
CA ASP A 135 21.21 -1.42 12.07
C ASP A 135 21.32 -2.85 11.55
N GLN A 136 20.78 -3.82 12.28
CA GLN A 136 20.86 -5.22 11.87
C GLN A 136 19.83 -5.58 10.79
N ARG A 137 18.77 -4.78 10.61
CA ARG A 137 17.63 -5.07 9.71
C ARG A 137 17.21 -3.88 8.84
N ARG A 138 18.16 -3.02 8.47
CA ARG A 138 17.89 -1.75 7.75
C ARG A 138 16.94 -1.89 6.57
N PHE A 139 17.13 -2.93 5.75
CA PHE A 139 16.27 -3.20 4.60
C PHE A 139 14.82 -3.53 5.01
N GLY A 140 14.62 -4.48 5.91
CA GLY A 140 13.29 -4.87 6.38
C GLY A 140 12.59 -3.74 7.12
N TRP A 141 13.32 -3.00 7.95
CA TRP A 141 12.80 -1.82 8.65
C TRP A 141 12.35 -0.73 7.66
N ALA A 142 13.17 -0.40 6.67
CA ALA A 142 12.84 0.61 5.66
C ALA A 142 11.64 0.19 4.80
N VAL A 143 11.61 -1.07 4.33
CA VAL A 143 10.48 -1.61 3.55
C VAL A 143 9.19 -1.59 4.35
N PHE A 144 9.24 -2.03 5.61
CA PHE A 144 8.06 -2.04 6.48
C PHE A 144 7.54 -0.64 6.75
N LEU A 145 8.40 0.31 7.13
CA LEU A 145 7.97 1.70 7.37
C LEU A 145 7.49 2.39 6.09
N PHE A 146 8.11 2.12 4.95
CA PHE A 146 7.64 2.63 3.68
C PHE A 146 6.24 2.10 3.35
N GLY A 147 6.00 0.80 3.44
CA GLY A 147 4.69 0.21 3.21
C GLY A 147 3.64 0.65 4.24
N PHE A 148 3.99 0.66 5.52
CA PHE A 148 3.07 1.00 6.61
C PHE A 148 2.83 2.51 6.72
N LEU A 149 3.87 3.31 6.95
CA LEU A 149 3.70 4.77 7.12
C LEU A 149 3.53 5.49 5.77
N GLY A 150 4.41 5.18 4.82
CA GLY A 150 4.49 5.88 3.54
C GLY A 150 3.34 5.57 2.59
N LEU A 151 2.84 4.34 2.57
CA LEU A 151 1.69 3.96 1.74
C LEU A 151 0.42 3.89 2.59
N TRP A 152 0.35 3.00 3.59
CA TRP A 152 -0.93 2.74 4.26
C TRP A 152 -1.46 3.94 5.06
N ILE A 153 -0.67 4.46 6.00
CA ILE A 153 -1.09 5.58 6.85
C ILE A 153 -1.22 6.87 6.03
N LEU A 154 -0.26 7.18 5.16
CA LEU A 154 -0.31 8.41 4.37
C LEU A 154 -1.58 8.49 3.52
N LEU A 155 -1.99 7.38 2.88
CA LEU A 155 -3.23 7.35 2.09
C LEU A 155 -4.48 7.51 2.97
N ILE A 156 -4.49 6.96 4.18
CA ILE A 156 -5.56 7.22 5.16
C ILE A 156 -5.62 8.71 5.50
N LEU A 157 -4.47 9.36 5.73
CA LEU A 157 -4.43 10.80 6.03
C LEU A 157 -4.92 11.65 4.86
N ILE A 158 -4.52 11.31 3.62
CA ILE A 158 -5.01 11.95 2.40
C ILE A 158 -6.54 11.79 2.28
N GLY A 159 -7.06 10.56 2.41
CA GLY A 159 -8.50 10.29 2.37
C GLY A 159 -9.30 11.00 3.48
N THR A 160 -8.71 11.11 4.66
CA THR A 160 -9.37 11.75 5.81
C THR A 160 -9.44 13.27 5.62
N PHE A 161 -8.29 13.91 5.37
CA PHE A 161 -8.17 15.37 5.48
C PHE A 161 -8.26 16.10 4.14
N MET A 162 -7.78 15.48 3.06
CA MET A 162 -7.60 16.12 1.75
C MET A 162 -8.70 15.75 0.74
N ARG A 163 -9.44 14.67 0.96
CA ARG A 163 -10.58 14.28 0.10
C ARG A 163 -11.89 14.94 0.56
N GLY A 164 -12.57 15.58 -0.38
CA GLY A 164 -13.86 16.25 -0.17
C GLY A 164 -14.97 15.69 -1.10
N PRO A 165 -15.98 16.52 -1.44
CA PRO A 165 -17.05 16.16 -2.36
C PRO A 165 -16.51 15.62 -3.70
N ASN A 166 -17.22 14.65 -4.28
CA ASN A 166 -16.83 13.91 -5.49
C ASN A 166 -15.48 13.18 -5.41
N TRP A 167 -15.00 12.91 -4.19
CA TRP A 167 -13.63 12.43 -3.94
C TRP A 167 -12.55 13.36 -4.52
N SER A 168 -12.87 14.64 -4.75
CA SER A 168 -11.92 15.63 -5.24
C SER A 168 -10.84 15.93 -4.19
N PHE A 169 -9.61 16.16 -4.66
CA PHE A 169 -8.50 16.56 -3.81
C PHE A 169 -8.62 18.06 -3.47
N PHE A 170 -8.43 18.40 -2.20
CA PHE A 170 -8.35 19.76 -1.71
C PHE A 170 -6.99 20.00 -1.05
N GLY A 171 -6.30 21.03 -1.52
CA GLY A 171 -5.01 21.43 -0.96
C GLY A 171 -5.14 22.00 0.45
N PRO A 172 -4.00 22.18 1.16
CA PRO A 172 -3.98 22.94 2.40
C PRO A 172 -4.60 24.33 2.18
N TYR A 173 -5.58 24.69 3.00
CA TYR A 173 -6.30 25.97 2.97
C TYR A 173 -7.16 26.24 1.73
N GLU A 174 -7.36 25.25 0.84
CA GLU A 174 -8.29 25.40 -0.28
C GLU A 174 -9.75 25.38 0.24
N PRO A 175 -10.60 26.36 -0.13
CA PRO A 175 -12.02 26.33 0.21
C PRO A 175 -12.69 25.07 -0.32
N ARG A 176 -13.48 24.40 0.52
CA ARG A 176 -14.19 23.17 0.15
C ARG A 176 -15.45 23.49 -0.65
N ASP A 177 -15.27 23.76 -1.94
CA ASP A 177 -16.38 23.93 -2.89
C ASP A 177 -17.11 22.60 -3.13
N PRO A 178 -18.41 22.49 -2.81
CA PRO A 178 -19.24 21.31 -3.10
C PRO A 178 -19.34 20.97 -4.59
N HIS A 179 -19.16 21.97 -5.46
CA HIS A 179 -19.29 21.82 -6.91
C HIS A 179 -17.95 21.51 -7.60
N LYS A 180 -16.87 21.35 -6.83
CA LYS A 180 -15.59 20.92 -7.40
C LYS A 180 -15.71 19.50 -7.93
N ILE A 181 -15.64 19.38 -9.25
CA ILE A 181 -15.56 18.09 -9.95
C ILE A 181 -14.09 17.85 -10.28
N ALA A 182 -13.56 16.70 -9.87
CA ALA A 182 -12.24 16.29 -10.30
C ALA A 182 -12.22 16.18 -11.83
N ALA A 183 -11.38 16.98 -12.49
CA ALA A 183 -11.14 16.86 -13.92
C ALA A 183 -10.43 15.52 -14.18
N ALA A 184 -11.22 14.46 -14.37
CA ALA A 184 -10.70 13.14 -14.69
C ALA A 184 -10.35 13.10 -16.19
N THR A 185 -9.28 13.78 -16.58
CA THR A 185 -8.62 13.54 -17.87
C THR A 185 -7.92 12.19 -17.77
N ASN A 186 -8.69 11.11 -17.90
CA ASN A 186 -8.17 9.75 -17.85
C ASN A 186 -7.59 9.39 -19.21
N ILE A 187 -6.30 9.64 -19.40
CA ILE A 187 -5.61 9.30 -20.65
C ILE A 187 -5.05 7.88 -20.54
N LYS A 188 -5.23 7.10 -21.60
CA LYS A 188 -4.67 5.73 -21.70
C LYS A 188 -3.27 5.78 -22.29
N LEU A 189 -2.40 4.86 -21.87
CA LEU A 189 -1.05 4.79 -22.42
C LEU A 189 -1.05 4.50 -23.92
N CYS A 190 -1.99 3.69 -24.40
CA CYS A 190 -2.15 3.42 -25.83
C CYS A 190 -2.51 4.70 -26.63
N GLU A 191 -3.29 5.62 -26.07
CA GLU A 191 -3.59 6.91 -26.70
C GLU A 191 -2.34 7.80 -26.77
N TYR A 192 -1.57 7.87 -25.69
CA TYR A 192 -0.28 8.57 -25.70
C TYR A 192 0.68 7.99 -26.76
N PHE A 193 0.80 6.66 -26.81
CA PHE A 193 1.72 6.00 -27.72
C PHE A 193 1.30 6.14 -29.19
N TRP A 194 0.03 5.88 -29.52
CA TRP A 194 -0.42 5.91 -30.91
C TRP A 194 -0.72 7.32 -31.39
N ALA A 195 -1.52 8.08 -30.65
CA ALA A 195 -2.01 9.38 -31.11
C ALA A 195 -0.97 10.49 -30.92
N VAL A 196 -0.30 10.55 -29.76
CA VAL A 196 0.65 11.63 -29.46
C VAL A 196 2.05 11.32 -30.00
N TRP A 197 2.58 10.13 -29.75
CA TRP A 197 3.97 9.81 -30.12
C TRP A 197 4.12 9.39 -31.58
N LEU A 198 3.23 8.55 -32.10
CA LEU A 198 3.29 8.07 -33.49
C LEU A 198 2.43 8.88 -34.47
N GLY A 199 1.57 9.78 -33.99
CA GLY A 199 0.67 10.58 -34.82
C GLY A 199 -0.37 9.73 -35.59
N ARG A 200 -0.67 8.52 -35.12
CA ARG A 200 -1.60 7.58 -35.76
C ARG A 200 -2.87 7.42 -34.95
N GLY A 201 -3.97 7.08 -35.62
CA GLY A 201 -5.20 6.68 -34.95
C GLY A 201 -4.97 5.43 -34.10
N VAL A 202 -5.50 5.42 -32.87
CA VAL A 202 -5.46 4.25 -31.98
C VAL A 202 -6.13 3.06 -32.68
N PRO A 203 -5.47 1.89 -32.80
CA PRO A 203 -6.09 0.71 -33.40
C PRO A 203 -7.39 0.34 -32.69
N ARG A 204 -8.49 0.19 -33.44
CA ARG A 204 -9.81 -0.20 -32.92
C ARG A 204 -10.18 -1.58 -33.45
N VAL A 205 -10.84 -2.38 -32.62
CA VAL A 205 -11.35 -3.70 -33.00
C VAL A 205 -12.60 -3.50 -33.87
N PRO A 206 -12.62 -3.98 -35.13
CA PRO A 206 -13.82 -3.96 -35.95
C PRO A 206 -14.93 -4.86 -35.35
N PRO A 207 -16.22 -4.45 -35.39
CA PRO A 207 -17.32 -5.23 -34.82
C PRO A 207 -17.44 -6.66 -35.39
N GLU A 208 -17.01 -6.87 -36.64
CA GLU A 208 -17.14 -8.14 -37.37
C GLU A 208 -15.88 -9.04 -37.29
N SER A 209 -14.94 -8.72 -36.40
CA SER A 209 -13.69 -9.48 -36.28
C SER A 209 -13.86 -10.81 -35.52
N GLY A 210 -13.28 -11.89 -36.05
CA GLY A 210 -13.23 -13.19 -35.36
C GLY A 210 -12.42 -13.13 -34.07
N GLY A 211 -12.64 -14.06 -33.14
CA GLY A 211 -12.04 -14.03 -31.79
C GLY A 211 -10.51 -13.89 -31.77
N LEU A 212 -9.79 -14.59 -32.65
CA LEU A 212 -8.32 -14.50 -32.76
C LEU A 212 -7.86 -13.14 -33.32
N GLN A 213 -8.56 -12.59 -34.30
CA GLN A 213 -8.26 -11.28 -34.87
C GLN A 213 -8.50 -10.17 -33.85
N LYS A 214 -9.59 -10.27 -33.08
CA LYS A 214 -9.89 -9.38 -31.97
C LYS A 214 -8.75 -9.35 -30.94
N LEU A 215 -8.27 -10.52 -30.51
CA LEU A 215 -7.14 -10.61 -29.58
C LEU A 215 -5.86 -10.00 -30.18
N GLY A 216 -5.54 -10.30 -31.44
CA GLY A 216 -4.36 -9.73 -32.11
C GLY A 216 -4.38 -8.20 -32.14
N ILE A 217 -5.53 -7.60 -32.45
CA ILE A 217 -5.69 -6.14 -32.47
C ILE A 217 -5.59 -5.54 -31.08
N ILE A 218 -6.17 -6.18 -30.05
CA ILE A 218 -6.06 -5.73 -28.65
C ILE A 218 -4.60 -5.74 -28.19
N LEU A 219 -3.87 -6.83 -28.45
CA LEU A 219 -2.46 -6.94 -28.09
C LEU A 219 -1.61 -5.90 -28.82
N TRP A 220 -1.93 -5.63 -30.09
CA TRP A 220 -1.25 -4.58 -30.86
C TRP A 220 -1.55 -3.18 -30.35
N ARG A 221 -2.82 -2.88 -30.02
CA ARG A 221 -3.24 -1.60 -29.43
C ARG A 221 -2.49 -1.33 -28.12
N GLU A 222 -2.42 -2.33 -27.25
CA GLU A 222 -1.84 -2.22 -25.90
C GLU A 222 -0.35 -2.59 -25.86
N ILE A 223 0.33 -2.73 -27.01
CA ILE A 223 1.71 -3.25 -27.07
C ILE A 223 2.67 -2.44 -26.20
N ALA A 224 2.52 -1.12 -26.16
CA ALA A 224 3.33 -0.23 -25.33
C ALA A 224 3.14 -0.51 -23.83
N GLY A 225 1.88 -0.63 -23.39
CA GLY A 225 1.53 -0.97 -22.01
C GLY A 225 1.99 -2.36 -21.63
N LEU A 226 1.72 -3.37 -22.45
CA LEU A 226 2.16 -4.75 -22.22
C LEU A 226 3.68 -4.86 -22.15
N THR A 227 4.39 -4.15 -23.03
CA THR A 227 5.86 -4.12 -23.02
C THR A 227 6.37 -3.46 -21.74
N LEU A 228 5.77 -2.34 -21.31
CA LEU A 228 6.15 -1.65 -20.07
C LEU A 228 5.88 -2.52 -18.85
N THR A 229 4.72 -3.18 -18.77
CA THR A 229 4.37 -4.10 -17.69
C THR A 229 5.32 -5.30 -17.66
N CYS A 230 5.67 -5.88 -18.81
CA CYS A 230 6.65 -6.97 -18.90
C CYS A 230 8.05 -6.49 -18.50
N ALA A 231 8.45 -5.29 -18.95
CA ALA A 231 9.71 -4.69 -18.56
C ALA A 231 9.78 -4.50 -17.04
N TYR A 232 8.68 -4.08 -16.41
CA TYR A 232 8.59 -3.85 -14.97
C TYR A 232 8.57 -5.14 -14.15
N PHE A 233 7.73 -6.13 -14.48
CA PHE A 233 7.57 -7.34 -13.65
C PHE A 233 8.50 -8.51 -14.03
N VAL A 234 9.11 -8.50 -15.22
CA VAL A 234 9.97 -9.61 -15.69
C VAL A 234 11.40 -9.13 -15.90
N VAL A 235 11.60 -8.13 -16.75
CA VAL A 235 12.95 -7.69 -17.13
C VAL A 235 13.67 -7.04 -15.96
N LEU A 236 13.01 -6.10 -15.26
CA LEU A 236 13.61 -5.36 -14.15
C LEU A 236 14.05 -6.30 -13.00
N PRO A 237 13.22 -7.22 -12.48
CA PRO A 237 13.66 -8.25 -11.54
C PRO A 237 14.85 -9.08 -12.02
N ALA A 238 14.86 -9.47 -13.29
CA ALA A 238 15.94 -10.26 -13.88
C ALA A 238 17.25 -9.47 -13.99
N VAL A 239 17.18 -8.18 -14.28
CA VAL A 239 18.34 -7.26 -14.30
C VAL A 239 18.84 -7.01 -12.88
N LEU A 240 17.96 -6.69 -11.93
CA LEU A 240 18.31 -6.49 -10.51
C LEU A 240 18.93 -7.74 -9.89
N ALA A 241 18.46 -8.93 -10.28
CA ALA A 241 18.99 -10.23 -9.86
C ALA A 241 20.47 -10.44 -10.23
N ARG A 242 20.91 -9.82 -11.34
CA ARG A 242 22.27 -9.92 -11.88
C ARG A 242 23.16 -8.76 -11.42
N THR A 243 22.56 -7.61 -11.10
CA THR A 243 23.25 -6.37 -10.75
C THR A 243 23.16 -6.07 -9.25
N ALA A 244 22.29 -5.15 -8.82
CA ALA A 244 22.27 -4.59 -7.47
C ALA A 244 21.88 -5.61 -6.37
N LEU A 245 20.95 -6.53 -6.66
CA LEU A 245 20.42 -7.49 -5.69
C LEU A 245 21.06 -8.88 -5.83
N ARG A 246 22.20 -8.99 -6.52
CA ARG A 246 22.91 -10.26 -6.75
C ARG A 246 23.24 -10.98 -5.44
N ARG A 247 23.75 -10.26 -4.43
CA ARG A 247 24.11 -10.82 -3.12
C ARG A 247 22.88 -11.36 -2.39
N MET A 248 21.79 -10.60 -2.38
CA MET A 248 20.54 -10.99 -1.74
C MET A 248 19.92 -12.21 -2.43
N ARG A 249 19.93 -12.25 -3.78
CA ARG A 249 19.48 -13.43 -4.54
C ARG A 249 20.31 -14.68 -4.24
N GLN A 250 21.63 -14.54 -4.06
CA GLN A 250 22.50 -15.65 -3.70
C GLN A 250 22.19 -16.17 -2.29
N ALA A 251 21.93 -15.27 -1.33
CA ALA A 251 21.61 -15.64 0.05
C ALA A 251 20.23 -16.32 0.20
N MET A 252 19.21 -15.85 -0.54
CA MET A 252 17.83 -16.35 -0.41
C MET A 252 17.48 -17.48 -1.40
N GLY A 253 18.26 -17.65 -2.46
CA GLY A 253 17.91 -18.53 -3.57
C GLY A 253 16.94 -17.88 -4.58
N ARG A 254 16.79 -18.53 -5.75
CA ARG A 254 16.05 -17.95 -6.89
C ARG A 254 14.56 -17.75 -6.60
N ALA A 255 13.88 -18.77 -6.07
CA ALA A 255 12.44 -18.72 -5.86
C ALA A 255 12.03 -17.64 -4.84
N ARG A 256 12.68 -17.61 -3.67
CA ARG A 256 12.40 -16.60 -2.62
C ARG A 256 12.69 -15.19 -3.09
N TYR A 257 13.78 -14.99 -3.85
CA TYR A 257 14.08 -13.70 -4.46
C TYR A 257 12.94 -13.23 -5.39
N TRP A 258 12.43 -14.10 -6.27
CA TRP A 258 11.35 -13.76 -7.20
C TRP A 258 10.06 -13.40 -6.47
N VAL A 259 9.67 -14.17 -5.45
CA VAL A 259 8.48 -13.84 -4.65
C VAL A 259 8.66 -12.48 -3.98
N MET A 260 9.79 -12.25 -3.31
CA MET A 260 10.06 -10.99 -2.61
C MET A 260 10.08 -9.80 -3.59
N ILE A 261 10.82 -9.88 -4.70
CA ILE A 261 10.94 -8.73 -5.62
C ILE A 261 9.61 -8.42 -6.31
N LEU A 262 8.80 -9.43 -6.64
CA LEU A 262 7.46 -9.19 -7.22
C LEU A 262 6.53 -8.51 -6.22
N LEU A 263 6.54 -8.93 -4.95
CA LEU A 263 5.79 -8.26 -3.89
C LEU A 263 6.24 -6.80 -3.70
N LEU A 264 7.55 -6.56 -3.70
CA LEU A 264 8.10 -5.20 -3.58
C LEU A 264 7.75 -4.32 -4.79
N LEU A 265 7.82 -4.87 -6.00
CA LEU A 265 7.43 -4.14 -7.21
C LEU A 265 5.92 -3.87 -7.25
N MET A 266 5.09 -4.78 -6.76
CA MET A 266 3.66 -4.51 -6.61
C MET A 266 3.40 -3.42 -5.57
N MET A 267 4.12 -3.43 -4.45
CA MET A 267 4.07 -2.36 -3.45
C MET A 267 4.48 -1.00 -4.06
N LEU A 268 5.53 -0.97 -4.90
CA LEU A 268 5.99 0.24 -5.59
C LEU A 268 5.10 0.67 -6.77
N MET A 269 4.25 -0.22 -7.28
CA MET A 269 3.34 0.08 -8.39
C MET A 269 2.34 1.18 -8.01
N LEU A 270 1.86 1.18 -6.77
CA LEU A 270 0.92 2.18 -6.27
C LEU A 270 1.48 3.61 -6.32
N PRO A 271 2.59 3.95 -5.62
CA PRO A 271 3.15 5.30 -5.68
C PRO A 271 3.62 5.67 -7.09
N LEU A 272 4.12 4.71 -7.88
CA LEU A 272 4.46 4.95 -9.27
C LEU A 272 3.23 5.39 -10.08
N LYS A 273 2.10 4.70 -9.91
CA LYS A 273 0.85 5.03 -10.59
C LYS A 273 0.27 6.37 -10.12
N MET A 274 0.39 6.69 -8.83
CA MET A 274 0.00 8.00 -8.30
C MET A 274 0.81 9.12 -8.98
N ILE A 275 2.13 8.96 -9.10
CA ILE A 275 3.00 9.95 -9.77
C ILE A 275 2.62 10.08 -11.25
N LEU A 276 2.41 8.96 -11.96
CA LEU A 276 1.99 8.98 -13.37
C LEU A 276 0.64 9.68 -13.57
N ASN A 277 -0.31 9.46 -12.66
CA ASN A 277 -1.60 10.11 -12.69
C ASN A 277 -1.49 11.62 -12.43
N TRP A 278 -0.71 12.03 -11.43
CA TRP A 278 -0.57 13.45 -11.07
C TRP A 278 0.25 14.27 -12.06
N THR A 279 1.25 13.66 -12.71
CA THR A 279 2.18 14.38 -13.60
C THR A 279 1.79 14.32 -15.07
N ALA A 280 1.24 13.18 -15.52
CA ALA A 280 0.95 12.92 -16.93
C ALA A 280 -0.53 12.62 -17.20
N HIS A 281 -1.39 12.68 -16.18
CA HIS A 281 -2.81 12.30 -16.27
C HIS A 281 -3.02 10.89 -16.83
N LEU A 282 -2.01 10.02 -16.63
CA LEU A 282 -2.01 8.65 -17.13
C LEU A 282 -2.71 7.76 -16.11
N SER A 283 -3.94 7.35 -16.42
CA SER A 283 -4.75 6.54 -15.51
C SER A 283 -4.62 5.04 -15.77
N TYR A 284 -4.36 4.65 -17.01
CA TYR A 284 -4.29 3.25 -17.43
C TYR A 284 -3.03 2.97 -18.24
N ILE A 285 -2.21 2.07 -17.75
CA ILE A 285 -1.02 1.55 -18.43
C ILE A 285 -1.45 0.50 -19.47
N VAL A 286 -2.42 -0.36 -19.11
CA VAL A 286 -3.06 -1.29 -20.05
C VAL A 286 -4.56 -1.14 -19.91
N SER A 287 -5.27 -0.86 -21.01
CA SER A 287 -6.72 -0.74 -21.01
C SER A 287 -7.35 -1.71 -22.01
N ILE A 288 -8.14 -2.64 -21.50
CA ILE A 288 -8.87 -3.63 -22.29
C ILE A 288 -10.36 -3.55 -21.91
N PRO A 289 -11.09 -2.55 -22.45
CA PRO A 289 -12.52 -2.37 -22.18
C PRO A 289 -13.35 -3.59 -22.55
N GLU A 290 -12.91 -4.39 -23.53
CA GLU A 290 -13.62 -5.58 -24.00
C GLU A 290 -13.74 -6.69 -22.94
N TYR A 291 -12.85 -6.68 -21.95
CA TYR A 291 -12.83 -7.62 -20.83
C TYR A 291 -12.93 -6.91 -19.47
N SER A 292 -13.31 -5.63 -19.46
CA SER A 292 -13.36 -4.79 -18.25
C SER A 292 -12.06 -4.82 -17.43
N PHE A 293 -10.91 -4.91 -18.11
CA PHE A 293 -9.61 -4.99 -17.47
C PHE A 293 -8.82 -3.71 -17.71
N ASN A 294 -8.46 -3.02 -16.63
CA ASN A 294 -7.62 -1.83 -16.69
C ASN A 294 -6.53 -1.87 -15.62
N LEU A 295 -5.27 -1.85 -16.04
CA LEU A 295 -4.09 -1.88 -15.16
C LEU A 295 -3.46 -0.50 -15.04
#